data_AF-A0A2E6F8Q6-F1
#
_entry.id   AF-A0A2E6F8Q6-F1
#
_cell.length_a   1.000
_cell.length_b   1.000
_cell.length_c   1.000
_cell.angle_alpha   90.00
_cell.angle_beta   90.00
_cell.angle_gamma   90.00
#
_symmetry.space_group_name_H-M   'P 1'
#
loop_
_entity.id
_entity.type
_entity.pdbx_description
1 polymer ?
#
loop_
_entity_poly.entity_id
_entity_poly.type
_entity_poly.pdbx_seq_one_letter_code
_entity_poly.pdbx_strand_id
1 'polypeptide(L)'
;MNVGSAIRTTCRSTRGCRTNFGALAANWLRSAEPGRRGNRRGGRLPSPRQLDALEGCRHVARRDRGKESTHLDANAGGYASVMELAVVLEGSDALEHLEAAHNAAWVVTDRPLLELCRDRLAMLIDHPSALQLSDARRDRLRAWAEQVTDPVERAALTFTEQYTLDVASVTDDQVEALRAGLDDQGLVDFLNALLVVEQRMRLEMVWEQVL
;
A
#
# COMPACT_ATOMS: atom_id res chain seq x y z
N MET A 1 5.41 21.20 37.84
CA MET A 1 6.29 21.89 36.87
C MET A 1 5.95 21.34 35.48
N ASN A 2 5.69 22.23 34.53
CA ASN A 2 4.94 21.94 33.30
C ASN A 2 5.87 21.47 32.18
N VAL A 3 5.55 20.34 31.53
CA VAL A 3 6.39 19.60 30.55
C VAL A 3 6.49 20.30 29.17
N GLY A 4 5.76 21.40 28.97
CA GLY A 4 5.69 22.15 27.71
C GLY A 4 6.94 22.95 27.28
N SER A 5 8.08 22.84 27.98
CA SER A 5 9.28 23.63 27.68
C SER A 5 10.43 22.86 27.03
N ALA A 6 10.46 21.53 27.07
CA ALA A 6 11.58 20.74 26.53
C ALA A 6 11.46 20.45 25.01
N ILE A 7 10.25 20.51 24.45
CA ILE A 7 10.00 20.27 23.01
C ILE A 7 10.50 21.42 22.13
N ARG A 8 10.76 22.61 22.70
CA ARG A 8 11.05 23.82 21.91
C ARG A 8 12.54 24.01 21.54
N THR A 9 13.46 23.24 22.12
CA THR A 9 14.90 23.53 21.97
C THR A 9 15.59 22.62 20.94
N THR A 10 15.05 21.44 20.64
CA THR A 10 15.62 20.54 19.61
C THR A 10 15.07 20.78 18.20
N CYS A 11 14.06 21.62 18.05
CA CYS A 11 13.40 21.93 16.76
C CYS A 11 14.13 22.96 15.86
N ARG A 12 15.38 23.36 16.17
CA ARG A 12 16.07 24.43 15.43
C ARG A 12 17.09 23.97 14.38
N SER A 13 17.37 22.66 14.24
CA SER A 13 18.44 22.17 13.35
C SER A 13 17.99 21.32 12.14
N THR A 14 16.72 20.93 12.02
CA THR A 14 16.25 20.11 10.89
C THR A 14 14.97 20.70 10.31
N ARG A 15 15.14 21.74 9.48
CA ARG A 15 14.08 22.14 8.55
C ARG A 15 13.89 21.02 7.54
N GLY A 16 12.81 20.22 7.65
CA GLY A 16 12.35 19.46 6.48
C GLY A 16 11.41 18.27 6.68
N CYS A 17 11.35 17.60 7.83
CA CYS A 17 10.49 16.42 7.97
C CYS A 17 9.25 16.71 8.81
N ARG A 18 8.20 17.23 8.15
CA ARG A 18 6.81 16.97 8.52
C ARG A 18 6.25 16.03 7.46
N THR A 19 6.46 14.73 7.61
CA THR A 19 5.79 13.73 6.77
C THR A 19 4.36 13.57 7.28
N ASN A 20 3.47 14.38 6.72
CA ASN A 20 2.03 14.14 6.81
C ASN A 20 1.75 12.92 5.93
N PHE A 21 1.30 11.79 6.48
CA PHE A 21 1.04 10.56 5.72
C PHE A 21 0.08 10.79 4.53
N GLY A 22 -0.90 11.68 4.66
CA GLY A 22 -1.76 12.10 3.54
C GLY A 22 -1.04 12.83 2.40
N ALA A 23 0.13 13.44 2.65
CA ALA A 23 0.92 14.12 1.63
C ALA A 23 1.71 13.15 0.75
N LEU A 24 2.09 11.98 1.26
CA LEU A 24 2.82 10.94 0.52
C LEU A 24 1.89 10.23 -0.48
N ALA A 25 0.68 9.85 -0.06
CA ALA A 25 -0.34 9.30 -0.96
C ALA A 25 -0.71 10.27 -2.09
N ALA A 26 -0.83 11.58 -1.77
CA ALA A 26 -1.08 12.61 -2.77
C ALA A 26 0.11 12.86 -3.73
N ASN A 27 1.34 12.52 -3.32
CA ASN A 27 2.53 12.67 -4.16
C ASN A 27 2.71 11.49 -5.14
N TRP A 28 2.32 10.29 -4.71
CA TRP A 28 2.26 9.10 -5.57
C TRP A 28 1.19 9.25 -6.67
N LEU A 29 -0.03 9.67 -6.30
CA LEU A 29 -1.11 9.97 -7.27
C LEU A 29 -0.72 11.06 -8.29
N ARG A 30 0.04 12.09 -7.86
CA ARG A 30 0.55 13.13 -8.78
C ARG A 30 1.65 12.66 -9.73
N SER A 31 2.35 11.59 -9.39
CA SER A 31 3.42 11.03 -10.23
C SER A 31 2.89 10.04 -11.28
N ALA A 32 1.62 9.62 -11.14
CA ALA A 32 0.97 8.62 -12.00
C ALA A 32 0.16 9.21 -13.17
N GLU A 33 -0.04 10.54 -13.29
CA GLU A 33 -0.78 11.13 -14.42
C GLU A 33 0.11 11.42 -15.65
N PRO A 34 -0.10 10.75 -16.81
CA PRO A 34 0.51 11.16 -18.06
C PRO A 34 -0.36 12.24 -18.71
N GLY A 35 -0.02 13.50 -18.39
CA GLY A 35 -0.39 14.64 -19.23
C GLY A 35 -1.52 15.52 -18.70
N ARG A 36 -1.15 16.60 -18.02
CA ARG A 36 -1.88 17.87 -18.12
C ARG A 36 -0.94 19.01 -18.51
N ARG A 37 -1.26 19.63 -19.65
CA ARG A 37 -0.72 20.93 -20.05
C ARG A 37 -1.23 22.00 -19.09
N GLY A 38 -0.28 22.65 -18.42
CA GLY A 38 -0.30 24.08 -18.11
C GLY A 38 -1.05 24.53 -16.85
N ASN A 39 -0.29 24.94 -15.83
CA ASN A 39 -0.15 26.37 -15.54
C ASN A 39 1.17 26.63 -14.78
N ARG A 40 2.00 27.53 -15.32
CA ARG A 40 3.34 27.84 -14.82
C ARG A 40 3.25 28.82 -13.65
N ARG A 41 3.73 28.43 -12.47
CA ARG A 41 4.44 29.35 -11.55
C ARG A 41 5.61 28.62 -10.89
N GLY A 42 6.83 28.98 -11.30
CA GLY A 42 8.03 28.91 -10.45
C GLY A 42 8.98 27.72 -10.52
N GLY A 43 8.78 26.71 -11.38
CA GLY A 43 9.73 25.60 -11.51
C GLY A 43 10.91 25.93 -12.42
N ARG A 44 12.15 25.84 -11.90
CA ARG A 44 13.39 25.95 -12.68
C ARG A 44 13.38 24.91 -13.81
N LEU A 45 13.60 25.35 -15.05
CA LEU A 45 13.67 24.46 -16.22
C LEU A 45 14.78 23.41 -16.04
N PRO A 46 14.53 22.13 -16.39
CA PRO A 46 15.56 21.10 -16.37
C PRO A 46 16.68 21.42 -17.36
N SER A 47 17.91 21.10 -16.97
CA SER A 47 19.10 21.32 -17.80
C SER A 47 19.07 20.45 -19.07
N PRO A 48 19.80 20.81 -20.14
CA PRO A 48 19.83 20.04 -21.39
C PRO A 48 20.12 18.54 -21.21
N ARG A 49 20.97 18.18 -20.25
CA ARG A 49 21.29 16.78 -19.91
C ARG A 49 20.11 16.00 -19.30
N GLN A 50 19.18 16.69 -18.63
CA GLN A 50 17.97 16.07 -18.07
C GLN A 50 16.87 15.90 -19.11
N LEU A 51 16.90 16.66 -20.21
CA LEU A 51 15.99 16.50 -21.34
C LEU A 51 16.37 15.26 -22.17
N ASP A 52 17.66 15.04 -22.41
CA ASP A 52 18.16 13.84 -23.11
C ASP A 52 17.81 12.53 -22.37
N ALA A 53 17.87 12.54 -21.04
CA ALA A 53 17.50 11.39 -20.21
C ALA A 53 15.99 11.07 -20.29
N LEU A 54 15.13 12.10 -20.37
CA LEU A 54 13.67 11.94 -20.48
C LEU A 54 13.22 11.51 -21.89
N GLU A 55 13.96 11.88 -22.93
CA GLU A 55 13.73 11.37 -24.29
C GLU A 55 14.17 9.91 -24.44
N GLY A 56 15.28 9.52 -23.79
CA GLY A 56 15.70 8.12 -23.69
C GLY A 56 14.64 7.23 -23.04
N CYS A 57 14.07 7.65 -21.91
CA CYS A 57 13.01 6.89 -21.21
C CYS A 57 11.72 6.76 -22.04
N ARG A 58 11.34 7.78 -22.84
CA ARG A 58 10.18 7.69 -23.74
C ARG A 58 10.37 6.71 -24.88
N HIS A 59 11.60 6.55 -25.38
CA HIS A 59 11.89 5.63 -26.48
C HIS A 59 11.89 4.17 -26.02
N VAL A 60 12.35 3.90 -24.80
CA VAL A 60 12.25 2.57 -24.16
C VAL A 60 10.78 2.20 -23.91
N ALA A 61 10.00 3.11 -23.30
CA ALA A 61 8.57 2.87 -23.02
C ALA A 61 7.67 2.72 -24.27
N ARG A 62 8.12 3.18 -25.45
CA ARG A 62 7.39 2.98 -26.72
C ARG A 62 7.74 1.68 -27.41
N ARG A 63 8.93 1.12 -27.16
CA ARG A 63 9.42 -0.11 -27.82
C ARG A 63 8.90 -1.38 -27.14
N ASP A 64 8.63 -1.32 -25.84
CA ASP A 64 8.09 -2.45 -25.07
C ASP A 64 6.57 -2.63 -25.16
N ARG A 65 5.84 -1.66 -25.76
CA ARG A 65 4.39 -1.77 -25.98
C ARG A 65 3.96 -2.80 -27.03
N GLY A 66 4.91 -3.54 -27.61
CA GLY A 66 4.69 -4.43 -28.74
C GLY A 66 4.96 -5.92 -28.48
N LYS A 67 5.31 -6.34 -27.27
CA LYS A 67 5.55 -7.76 -26.97
C LYS A 67 5.02 -8.16 -25.60
N GLU A 68 4.31 -9.29 -25.61
CA GLU A 68 3.77 -10.03 -24.48
C GLU A 68 2.60 -9.40 -23.72
N SER A 69 1.41 -9.63 -24.27
CA SER A 69 0.21 -9.93 -23.49
C SER A 69 0.46 -11.18 -22.65
N THR A 70 1.23 -11.05 -21.57
CA THR A 70 1.14 -11.99 -20.45
C THR A 70 -0.13 -11.64 -19.71
N HIS A 71 -1.08 -12.57 -19.76
CA HIS A 71 -2.25 -12.62 -18.90
C HIS A 71 -1.76 -12.63 -17.45
N LEU A 72 -1.56 -11.45 -16.87
CA LEU A 72 -1.33 -11.29 -15.44
C LEU A 72 -2.56 -11.90 -14.78
N ASP A 73 -2.35 -12.96 -14.00
CA ASP A 73 -3.42 -13.58 -13.23
C ASP A 73 -4.17 -12.47 -12.50
N ALA A 74 -5.43 -12.23 -12.89
CA ALA A 74 -6.29 -11.17 -12.34
C ALA A 74 -6.53 -11.31 -10.82
N ASN A 75 -5.94 -12.35 -10.23
CA ASN A 75 -6.00 -12.72 -8.85
C ASN A 75 -4.60 -12.95 -8.25
N ALA A 76 -3.67 -12.01 -8.44
CA ALA A 76 -2.36 -12.04 -7.78
C ALA A 76 -2.48 -12.21 -6.24
N GLY A 77 -3.62 -11.81 -5.66
CA GLY A 77 -3.96 -12.01 -4.26
C GLY A 77 -4.66 -13.33 -3.93
N GLY A 78 -4.83 -14.28 -4.85
CA GLY A 78 -5.25 -15.66 -4.58
C GLY A 78 -6.64 -15.91 -3.97
N TYR A 79 -7.50 -14.90 -3.80
CA TYR A 79 -8.89 -15.08 -3.32
C TYR A 79 -9.87 -14.65 -4.41
N ALA A 80 -10.90 -15.42 -4.70
CA ALA A 80 -11.88 -15.01 -5.70
C ALA A 80 -12.52 -13.69 -5.23
N SER A 81 -12.32 -12.61 -5.98
CA SER A 81 -12.94 -11.30 -5.69
C SER A 81 -14.44 -11.51 -5.55
N VAL A 82 -15.01 -10.98 -4.47
CA VAL A 82 -16.38 -11.33 -4.03
C VAL A 82 -17.43 -10.59 -4.85
N MET A 83 -17.07 -9.40 -5.34
CA MET A 83 -17.86 -8.58 -6.26
C MET A 83 -17.01 -8.28 -7.49
N GLU A 84 -17.59 -8.39 -8.69
CA GLU A 84 -16.90 -8.02 -9.92
C GLU A 84 -16.81 -6.48 -10.00
N LEU A 85 -15.78 -5.90 -9.39
CA LEU A 85 -15.49 -4.46 -9.42
C LEU A 85 -15.51 -3.90 -10.85
N ALA A 86 -15.22 -4.74 -11.84
CA ALA A 86 -15.28 -4.38 -13.24
C ALA A 86 -16.69 -3.96 -13.71
N VAL A 87 -17.74 -4.57 -13.17
CA VAL A 87 -19.13 -4.19 -13.46
C VAL A 87 -19.45 -2.85 -12.81
N VAL A 88 -19.02 -2.65 -11.57
CA VAL A 88 -19.33 -1.42 -10.80
C VAL A 88 -18.61 -0.20 -11.36
N LEU A 89 -17.37 -0.38 -11.81
CA LEU A 89 -16.48 0.69 -12.28
C LEU A 89 -16.48 0.82 -13.81
N GLU A 90 -17.43 0.17 -14.50
CA GLU A 90 -17.54 0.19 -15.95
C GLU A 90 -17.56 1.64 -16.49
N GLY A 91 -16.71 1.90 -17.49
CA GLY A 91 -16.60 3.23 -18.11
C GLY A 91 -15.73 4.24 -17.36
N SER A 92 -15.09 3.87 -16.25
CA SER A 92 -14.09 4.68 -15.54
C SER A 92 -12.67 4.13 -15.71
N ASP A 93 -11.67 5.00 -15.62
CA ASP A 93 -10.25 4.62 -15.50
C ASP A 93 -9.89 4.16 -14.07
N ALA A 94 -10.83 4.27 -13.13
CA ALA A 94 -10.61 3.94 -11.73
C ALA A 94 -10.30 2.45 -11.52
N LEU A 95 -10.94 1.57 -12.30
CA LEU A 95 -10.68 0.12 -12.26
C LEU A 95 -9.24 -0.19 -12.67
N GLU A 96 -8.78 0.36 -13.80
CA GLU A 96 -7.42 0.15 -14.31
C GLU A 96 -6.38 0.59 -13.28
N HIS A 97 -6.57 1.78 -12.68
CA HIS A 97 -5.67 2.29 -11.66
C HIS A 97 -5.68 1.46 -10.37
N LEU A 98 -6.86 0.99 -9.94
CA LEU A 98 -6.99 0.13 -8.76
C LEU A 98 -6.31 -1.23 -8.98
N GLU A 99 -6.52 -1.85 -10.14
CA GLU A 99 -5.87 -3.12 -10.50
C GLU A 99 -4.36 -2.96 -10.62
N ALA A 100 -3.88 -1.88 -11.25
CA ALA A 100 -2.45 -1.60 -11.35
C ALA A 100 -1.81 -1.43 -9.97
N ALA A 101 -2.44 -0.65 -9.08
CA ALA A 101 -1.96 -0.48 -7.71
C ALA A 101 -1.97 -1.80 -6.93
N HIS A 102 -3.05 -2.58 -7.04
CA HIS A 102 -3.18 -3.86 -6.36
C HIS A 102 -2.15 -4.87 -6.85
N ASN A 103 -1.92 -4.98 -8.16
CA ASN A 103 -0.91 -5.87 -8.72
C ASN A 103 0.50 -5.44 -8.29
N ALA A 104 0.79 -4.13 -8.28
CA ALA A 104 2.06 -3.61 -7.79
C ALA A 104 2.28 -3.95 -6.30
N ALA A 105 1.25 -3.86 -5.46
CA ALA A 105 1.33 -4.20 -4.03
C ALA A 105 1.87 -5.61 -3.79
N TRP A 106 1.46 -6.60 -4.59
CA TRP A 106 1.92 -7.99 -4.46
C TRP A 106 3.35 -8.23 -5.00
N VAL A 107 3.91 -7.29 -5.75
CA VAL A 107 5.24 -7.40 -6.36
C VAL A 107 6.32 -6.73 -5.50
N VAL A 108 5.98 -5.63 -4.82
CA VAL A 108 6.97 -4.78 -4.13
C VAL A 108 7.34 -5.26 -2.73
N THR A 109 6.58 -6.17 -2.14
CA THR A 109 6.81 -6.68 -0.77
C THR A 109 6.90 -8.20 -0.75
N ASP A 110 7.37 -8.76 0.37
CA ASP A 110 7.31 -10.20 0.60
C ASP A 110 5.85 -10.71 0.53
N ARG A 111 5.59 -11.57 -0.45
CA ARG A 111 4.24 -12.06 -0.75
C ARG A 111 3.65 -12.91 0.38
N PRO A 112 4.35 -13.92 0.95
CA PRO A 112 3.85 -14.68 2.10
C PRO A 112 3.46 -13.81 3.30
N LEU A 113 4.27 -12.78 3.60
CA LEU A 113 3.99 -11.83 4.69
C LEU A 113 2.73 -11.01 4.41
N LEU A 114 2.56 -10.51 3.18
CA LEU A 114 1.35 -9.79 2.79
C LEU A 114 0.12 -10.70 2.76
N GLU A 115 0.23 -11.96 2.33
CA GLU A 115 -0.86 -12.95 2.37
C GLU A 115 -1.31 -13.22 3.82
N LEU A 116 -0.35 -13.34 4.75
CA LEU A 116 -0.63 -13.48 6.19
C LEU A 116 -1.40 -12.29 6.74
N CYS A 117 -0.95 -11.07 6.44
CA CYS A 117 -1.59 -9.85 6.92
C CYS A 117 -2.95 -9.64 6.26
N ARG A 118 -3.08 -9.91 4.97
CA ARG A 118 -4.35 -9.91 4.22
C ARG A 118 -5.37 -10.85 4.85
N ASP A 119 -4.98 -12.08 5.20
CA ASP A 119 -5.89 -13.03 5.85
C ASP A 119 -6.39 -12.53 7.20
N ARG A 120 -5.46 -12.01 8.01
CA ARG A 120 -5.83 -11.46 9.32
C ARG A 120 -6.75 -10.26 9.16
N LEU A 121 -6.42 -9.36 8.24
CA LEU A 121 -7.21 -8.19 7.90
C LEU A 121 -8.63 -8.60 7.48
N ALA A 122 -8.77 -9.55 6.57
CA ALA A 122 -10.07 -10.06 6.11
C ALA A 122 -10.92 -10.56 7.29
N MET A 123 -10.31 -11.25 8.26
CA MET A 123 -11.02 -11.68 9.47
C MET A 123 -11.43 -10.51 10.39
N LEU A 124 -10.62 -9.44 10.49
CA LEU A 124 -10.91 -8.28 11.35
C LEU A 124 -12.06 -7.42 10.80
N ILE A 125 -12.14 -7.28 9.48
CA ILE A 125 -13.16 -6.47 8.82
C ILE A 125 -14.37 -7.30 8.36
N ASP A 126 -14.40 -8.60 8.68
CA ASP A 126 -15.44 -9.55 8.25
C ASP A 126 -15.62 -9.61 6.73
N HIS A 127 -14.51 -9.55 6.00
CA HIS A 127 -14.52 -9.65 4.54
C HIS A 127 -14.82 -11.08 4.09
N PRO A 128 -15.66 -11.32 3.07
CA PRO A 128 -16.08 -12.68 2.69
C PRO A 128 -14.94 -13.61 2.24
N SER A 129 -13.79 -13.07 1.81
CA SER A 129 -12.60 -13.90 1.53
C SER A 129 -12.09 -14.66 2.77
N ALA A 130 -12.41 -14.23 3.99
CA ALA A 130 -12.09 -14.97 5.22
C ALA A 130 -12.81 -16.33 5.31
N LEU A 131 -13.93 -16.50 4.58
CA LEU A 131 -14.65 -17.77 4.47
C LEU A 131 -13.91 -18.79 3.61
N GLN A 132 -13.03 -18.34 2.71
CA GLN A 132 -12.23 -19.19 1.83
C GLN A 132 -11.00 -19.78 2.54
N LEU A 133 -10.69 -19.32 3.75
CA LEU A 133 -9.58 -19.85 4.56
C LEU A 133 -9.89 -21.27 5.04
N SER A 134 -8.88 -22.13 5.02
CA SER A 134 -8.97 -23.43 5.71
C SER A 134 -9.12 -23.23 7.22
N ASP A 135 -9.77 -24.19 7.89
CA ASP A 135 -9.97 -24.13 9.34
C ASP A 135 -8.63 -24.00 10.09
N ALA A 136 -7.62 -24.77 9.68
CA ALA A 136 -6.28 -24.69 10.27
C ALA A 136 -5.64 -23.30 10.11
N ARG A 137 -5.82 -22.63 8.96
CA ARG A 137 -5.30 -21.26 8.74
C ARG A 137 -6.05 -20.26 9.61
N ARG A 138 -7.38 -20.39 9.69
CA ARG A 138 -8.23 -19.53 10.51
C ARG A 138 -7.90 -19.67 12.00
N ASP A 139 -7.72 -20.89 12.49
CA ASP A 139 -7.38 -21.17 13.89
C ASP A 139 -5.98 -20.66 14.24
N ARG A 140 -4.98 -20.86 13.36
CA ARG A 140 -3.65 -20.27 13.52
C ARG A 140 -3.71 -18.75 13.63
N LEU A 141 -4.51 -18.09 12.79
CA LEU A 141 -4.65 -16.64 12.79
C LEU A 141 -5.47 -16.10 13.97
N ARG A 142 -6.42 -16.87 14.52
CA ARG A 142 -7.11 -16.51 15.77
C ARG A 142 -6.17 -16.56 16.96
N ALA A 143 -5.29 -17.56 17.00
CA ALA A 143 -4.30 -17.75 18.06
C ALA A 143 -2.90 -17.22 17.69
N TRP A 144 -2.80 -16.25 16.77
CA TRP A 144 -1.52 -15.86 16.18
C TRP A 144 -0.51 -15.37 17.23
N ALA A 145 -0.99 -14.70 18.28
CA ALA A 145 -0.16 -14.19 19.36
C ALA A 145 0.61 -15.31 20.09
N GLU A 146 0.11 -16.55 20.05
CA GLU A 146 0.72 -17.74 20.64
C GLU A 146 1.39 -18.63 19.57
N GLN A 147 0.81 -18.71 18.37
CA GLN A 147 1.19 -19.67 17.33
C GLN A 147 2.26 -19.14 16.36
N VAL A 148 2.35 -17.83 16.17
CA VAL A 148 3.33 -17.22 15.26
C VAL A 148 4.60 -16.91 16.04
N THR A 149 5.68 -17.61 15.75
CA THR A 149 6.96 -17.46 16.43
C THR A 149 7.96 -16.60 15.66
N ASP A 150 7.78 -16.46 14.35
CA ASP A 150 8.65 -15.62 13.52
C ASP A 150 8.49 -14.14 13.90
N PRO A 151 9.58 -13.42 14.26
CA PRO A 151 9.48 -12.06 14.76
C PRO A 151 8.97 -11.06 13.71
N VAL A 152 9.24 -11.27 12.42
CA VAL A 152 8.79 -10.39 11.34
C VAL A 152 7.30 -10.60 11.09
N GLU A 153 6.84 -11.85 11.01
CA GLU A 153 5.41 -12.18 10.92
C GLU A 153 4.63 -11.60 12.12
N ARG A 154 5.18 -11.71 13.34
CA ARG A 154 4.55 -11.14 14.55
C ARG A 154 4.47 -9.62 14.48
N ALA A 155 5.55 -8.95 14.08
CA ALA A 155 5.55 -7.49 13.96
C ALA A 155 4.54 -7.02 12.91
N ALA A 156 4.47 -7.71 11.77
CA ALA A 156 3.53 -7.39 10.69
C ALA A 156 2.08 -7.61 11.11
N LEU A 157 1.77 -8.71 11.82
CA LEU A 157 0.43 -8.97 12.37
C LEU A 157 0.05 -7.96 13.47
N THR A 158 0.98 -7.64 14.37
CA THR A 158 0.78 -6.63 15.42
C THR A 158 0.44 -5.27 14.79
N PHE A 159 1.22 -4.85 13.79
CA PHE A 159 0.98 -3.63 13.06
C PHE A 159 -0.37 -3.68 12.34
N THR A 160 -0.66 -4.78 11.61
CA THR A 160 -1.90 -4.93 10.83
C THR A 160 -3.14 -4.83 11.71
N GLU A 161 -3.17 -5.47 12.88
CA GLU A 161 -4.29 -5.34 13.81
C GLU A 161 -4.47 -3.91 14.31
N GLN A 162 -3.40 -3.29 14.79
CA GLN A 162 -3.47 -1.94 15.33
C GLN A 162 -3.87 -0.93 14.25
N TYR A 163 -3.25 -1.01 13.07
CA TYR A 163 -3.54 -0.16 11.91
C TYR A 163 -5.01 -0.29 11.48
N THR A 164 -5.55 -1.51 11.45
CA THR A 164 -6.95 -1.76 11.02
C THR A 164 -7.96 -1.27 12.05
N LEU A 165 -7.68 -1.46 13.34
CA LEU A 165 -8.63 -1.18 14.42
C LEU A 165 -8.56 0.28 14.91
N ASP A 166 -7.35 0.81 15.05
CA ASP A 166 -7.10 2.18 15.50
C ASP A 166 -5.71 2.66 15.05
N VAL A 167 -5.65 3.14 13.80
CA VAL A 167 -4.43 3.69 13.19
C VAL A 167 -3.83 4.85 13.98
N ALA A 168 -4.63 5.61 14.73
CA ALA A 168 -4.15 6.75 15.51
C ALA A 168 -3.35 6.32 16.75
N SER A 169 -3.52 5.07 17.18
CA SER A 169 -2.80 4.47 18.32
C SER A 169 -1.62 3.58 17.91
N VAL A 170 -1.25 3.58 16.62
CA VAL A 170 0.01 2.93 16.18
C VAL A 170 1.20 3.63 16.84
N THR A 171 2.08 2.85 17.45
CA THR A 171 3.23 3.36 18.19
C THR A 171 4.53 3.31 17.38
N ASP A 172 5.50 4.15 17.74
CA ASP A 172 6.84 4.11 17.15
C ASP A 172 7.51 2.74 17.35
N ASP A 173 7.26 2.07 18.49
CA ASP A 173 7.79 0.73 18.80
C ASP A 173 7.26 -0.33 17.83
N GLN A 174 5.97 -0.26 17.45
CA GLN A 174 5.38 -1.17 16.47
C GLN A 174 5.99 -0.95 15.08
N VAL A 175 6.21 0.31 14.70
CA VAL A 175 6.85 0.65 13.42
C VAL A 175 8.31 0.20 13.41
N GLU A 176 9.05 0.39 14.51
CA GLU A 176 10.45 -0.02 14.62
C GLU A 176 10.60 -1.55 14.60
N ALA A 177 9.71 -2.29 15.27
CA ALA A 177 9.71 -3.75 15.24
C ALA A 177 9.54 -4.30 13.80
N LEU A 178 8.70 -3.64 13.00
CA LEU A 178 8.50 -4.00 11.60
C LEU A 178 9.69 -3.59 10.73
N ARG A 179 10.23 -2.38 10.93
CA ARG A 179 11.44 -1.87 10.25
C ARG A 179 12.63 -2.79 10.46
N ALA A 180 12.83 -3.29 11.67
CA ALA A 180 13.94 -4.18 12.00
C ALA A 180 13.94 -5.47 11.16
N GLY A 181 12.77 -5.93 10.71
CA GLY A 181 12.61 -7.11 9.85
C GLY A 181 12.62 -6.82 8.34
N LEU A 182 12.25 -5.60 7.93
CA LEU A 182 11.99 -5.26 6.52
C LEU A 182 12.93 -4.21 5.92
N ASP A 183 13.78 -3.56 6.73
CA ASP A 183 14.50 -2.34 6.37
C ASP A 183 13.59 -1.13 6.05
N ASP A 184 14.18 0.03 5.75
CA ASP A 184 13.43 1.26 5.50
C ASP A 184 12.58 1.22 4.22
N GLN A 185 13.12 0.62 3.15
CA GLN A 185 12.41 0.53 1.87
C GLN A 185 11.35 -0.56 1.94
N GLY A 186 11.69 -1.73 2.48
CA GLY A 186 10.73 -2.81 2.66
C GLY A 186 9.59 -2.44 3.61
N LEU A 187 9.84 -1.63 4.65
CA LEU A 187 8.77 -1.06 5.48
C LEU A 187 7.81 -0.21 4.64
N VAL A 188 8.33 0.71 3.82
CA VAL A 188 7.50 1.58 2.98
C VAL A 188 6.70 0.76 1.96
N ASP A 189 7.32 -0.24 1.34
CA ASP A 189 6.68 -1.10 0.36
C ASP A 189 5.58 -1.95 0.99
N PHE A 190 5.84 -2.56 2.16
CA PHE A 190 4.85 -3.33 2.91
C PHE A 190 3.66 -2.47 3.35
N LEU A 191 3.90 -1.27 3.91
CA LEU A 191 2.83 -0.39 4.36
C LEU A 191 1.92 0.06 3.22
N ASN A 192 2.51 0.42 2.06
CA ASN A 192 1.73 0.78 0.89
C ASN A 192 0.96 -0.42 0.34
N ALA A 193 1.58 -1.61 0.32
CA ALA A 193 0.92 -2.81 -0.14
C ALA A 193 -0.28 -3.19 0.76
N LEU A 194 -0.12 -3.14 2.08
CA LEU A 194 -1.18 -3.38 3.05
C LEU A 194 -2.34 -2.39 2.88
N LEU A 195 -2.04 -1.10 2.72
CA LEU A 195 -3.03 -0.06 2.46
C LEU A 195 -3.85 -0.39 1.21
N VAL A 196 -3.20 -0.69 0.08
CA VAL A 196 -3.87 -0.98 -1.18
C VAL A 196 -4.80 -2.19 -1.06
N VAL A 197 -4.32 -3.27 -0.43
CA VAL A 197 -5.10 -4.49 -0.19
C VAL A 197 -6.33 -4.19 0.68
N GLU A 198 -6.17 -3.43 1.77
CA GLU A 198 -7.28 -3.04 2.64
C GLU A 198 -8.32 -2.20 1.90
N GLN A 199 -7.88 -1.16 1.19
CA GLN A 199 -8.82 -0.27 0.51
C GLN A 199 -9.62 -1.01 -0.56
N ARG A 200 -9.00 -1.96 -1.27
CA ARG A 200 -9.73 -2.83 -2.21
C ARG A 200 -10.81 -3.65 -1.51
N MET A 201 -10.48 -4.34 -0.42
CA MET A 201 -11.45 -5.15 0.33
C MET A 201 -12.62 -4.31 0.85
N ARG A 202 -12.35 -3.11 1.37
CA ARG A 202 -13.42 -2.21 1.84
C ARG A 202 -14.30 -1.71 0.69
N LEU A 203 -13.74 -1.43 -0.48
CA LEU A 203 -14.52 -1.09 -1.67
C LEU A 203 -15.42 -2.26 -2.08
N GLU A 204 -14.89 -3.49 -2.14
CA GLU A 204 -15.66 -4.70 -2.44
C GLU A 204 -16.88 -4.82 -1.49
N MET A 205 -16.68 -4.64 -0.18
CA MET A 205 -17.77 -4.67 0.82
C MET A 205 -18.79 -3.53 0.68
N VAL A 206 -18.34 -2.31 0.37
CA VAL A 206 -19.26 -1.17 0.19
C VAL A 206 -20.19 -1.44 -0.99
N TRP A 207 -19.66 -1.95 -2.09
CA TRP A 207 -20.46 -2.22 -3.27
C TRP A 207 -21.44 -3.37 -3.09
N GLU A 208 -21.08 -4.40 -2.31
CA GLU A 208 -22.02 -5.45 -1.88
C GLU A 208 -23.23 -4.94 -1.09
N GLN A 209 -23.09 -3.82 -0.38
CA GLN A 209 -24.18 -3.26 0.42
C GLN A 209 -25.07 -2.27 -0.35
N VAL A 210 -24.53 -1.65 -1.40
CA VAL A 210 -25.19 -0.55 -2.12
C VAL A 210 -25.88 -1.03 -3.41
N LEU A 211 -25.45 -2.17 -3.96
CA LEU A 211 -26.03 -2.81 -5.15
C LEU A 211 -26.95 -3.98 -4.77
#